data_AF-A0A536QKZ0-F1
#
_entry.id   AF-A0A536QKZ0-F1
#
_cell.length_a   1.000
_cell.length_b   1.000
_cell.length_c   1.000
_cell.angle_alpha   90.00
_cell.angle_beta   90.00
_cell.angle_gamma   90.00
#
_symmetry.space_group_name_H-M   'P 1'
#
loop_
_entity.id
_entity.type
_entity.pdbx_description
1 polymer ?
#
loop_
_entity_poly.entity_id
_entity_poly.type
_entity_poly.pdbx_seq_one_letter_code
_entity_poly.pdbx_strand_id
1 'polypeptide(L)' 'MIPSAPFGSTGHESRRTLFGGAALGKVTEAEADRAVELVLRYDLNHLDTAASYGDSELHIA' A
#
# COMPACT_ATOMS: atom_id res chain seq x y z
N MET A 1 8.83 14.56 -4.18
CA MET A 1 8.92 13.50 -3.15
C MET A 1 7.84 13.72 -2.12
N ILE A 2 7.15 12.67 -1.67
CA ILE A 2 6.11 12.75 -0.64
C ILE A 2 6.80 12.95 0.73
N PRO A 3 6.46 13.96 1.54
CA PRO A 3 7.09 14.16 2.84
C PRO A 3 6.87 12.97 3.77
N SER A 4 7.79 12.77 4.73
CA SER A 4 7.68 11.74 5.77
C SER A 4 7.35 12.34 7.14
N ALA A 5 6.77 11.55 8.03
CA ALA A 5 6.59 11.87 9.45
C ALA A 5 6.49 10.59 10.30
N PRO A 6 6.78 10.66 11.61
CA PRO A 6 6.58 9.54 12.52
C PRO A 6 5.12 9.08 12.54
N PHE A 7 4.89 7.77 12.45
CA PHE A 7 3.56 7.18 12.60
C PHE A 7 3.23 6.97 14.08
N GLY A 8 2.74 8.04 14.71
CA GLY A 8 2.43 8.04 16.15
C GLY A 8 3.64 7.69 17.00
N SER A 9 3.46 6.82 17.99
CA SER A 9 4.53 6.35 18.89
C SER A 9 5.22 5.05 18.45
N THR A 10 5.00 4.59 17.21
CA THR A 10 5.50 3.30 16.72
C THR A 10 6.99 3.30 16.36
N GLY A 11 7.60 4.48 16.16
CA GLY A 11 8.97 4.62 15.66
C GLY A 11 9.10 4.39 14.14
N HIS A 12 8.01 4.12 13.42
CA HIS A 12 8.01 3.99 11.96
C HIS A 12 7.94 5.37 11.29
N GLU A 13 8.94 5.69 10.45
CA GLU A 13 8.93 6.87 9.58
C GLU A 13 8.08 6.58 8.33
N SER A 14 6.84 7.06 8.33
CA SER A 14 5.88 6.84 7.23
C SER A 14 5.92 8.00 6.25
N ARG A 15 5.69 7.73 4.96
CA ARG A 15 5.21 8.77 4.05
C ARG A 15 3.90 9.36 4.59
N ARG A 16 3.67 10.65 4.37
CA ARG A 16 2.44 11.36 4.77
C ARG A 16 1.18 10.85 4.06
N THR A 17 1.35 10.04 3.02
CA THR A 17 0.30 9.33 2.31
C THR A 17 0.57 7.83 2.39
N LEU A 18 -0.50 7.04 2.52
CA LEU A 18 -0.48 5.58 2.45
C LEU A 18 -1.28 5.08 1.25
N PHE A 19 -1.04 3.85 0.82
CA PHE A 19 -1.80 3.22 -0.25
C PHE A 19 -2.88 2.29 0.34
N GLY A 20 -4.15 2.56 0.02
CA GLY A 20 -5.28 1.71 0.42
C GLY A 20 -5.46 0.53 -0.54
N GLY A 21 -5.30 -0.69 -0.03
CA GLY A 21 -5.35 -1.94 -0.79
C GLY A 21 -6.74 -2.47 -1.09
N ALA A 22 -7.82 -1.89 -0.52
CA ALA A 22 -9.19 -2.41 -0.69
C ALA A 22 -9.61 -2.64 -2.15
N ALA A 23 -9.15 -1.80 -3.07
CA ALA A 23 -9.44 -1.94 -4.50
C ALA A 23 -8.71 -3.14 -5.13
N LEU A 24 -7.58 -3.57 -4.58
CA LEU A 24 -6.82 -4.72 -5.08
C LEU A 24 -7.60 -6.04 -4.92
N GLY A 25 -8.56 -6.12 -3.99
CA GLY A 25 -9.31 -7.35 -3.76
C GLY A 25 -10.20 -7.85 -4.91
N LYS A 26 -10.32 -7.09 -6.01
CA LYS A 26 -11.21 -7.39 -7.14
C LYS A 26 -10.56 -7.17 -8.51
N VAL A 27 -9.23 -7.01 -8.55
CA VAL A 27 -8.50 -6.77 -9.79
C VAL A 27 -7.78 -8.04 -10.25
N THR A 28 -7.27 -8.01 -11.47
CA THR A 28 -6.36 -9.03 -11.98
C THR A 28 -4.96 -8.88 -11.37
N GLU A 29 -4.16 -9.94 -11.36
CA GLU A 29 -2.75 -9.89 -10.94
C GLU A 29 -1.98 -8.79 -11.68
N ALA A 30 -2.14 -8.70 -13.00
CA ALA A 30 -1.46 -7.67 -13.80
C ALA A 30 -1.87 -6.23 -13.43
N GLU A 31 -3.10 -6.01 -12.96
CA GLU A 31 -3.54 -4.71 -12.45
C GLU A 31 -2.94 -4.41 -11.08
N ALA A 32 -2.89 -5.41 -10.20
CA ALA A 32 -2.24 -5.29 -8.90
C ALA A 32 -0.75 -4.99 -9.05
N ASP A 33 -0.03 -5.73 -9.90
CA ASP A 33 1.40 -5.52 -10.17
C ASP A 33 1.68 -4.09 -10.61
N ARG A 34 0.88 -3.55 -11.55
CA ARG A 34 1.02 -2.17 -12.01
C ARG A 34 0.78 -1.16 -10.90
N ALA A 35 -0.19 -1.42 -10.02
CA ALA A 35 -0.45 -0.55 -8.87
C ALA A 35 0.72 -0.58 -7.87
N VAL A 36 1.23 -1.77 -7.55
CA VAL A 36 2.37 -1.95 -6.64
C VAL A 36 3.64 -1.32 -7.21
N GLU A 37 3.89 -1.44 -8.52
CA GLU A 37 5.02 -0.77 -9.18
C GLU A 37 4.94 0.75 -8.99
N LEU A 38 3.75 1.33 -9.06
CA LEU A 38 3.53 2.76 -8.84
C LEU A 38 3.79 3.16 -7.37
N VAL A 39 3.34 2.33 -6.42
CA VAL A 39 3.59 2.51 -4.97
C VAL A 39 5.09 2.55 -4.71
N LEU A 40 5.85 1.60 -5.25
CA LEU A 40 7.31 1.53 -5.12
C LEU A 40 8.00 2.71 -5.81
N ARG A 41 7.54 3.11 -7.01
CA ARG A 41 8.10 4.24 -7.75
C ARG A 41 8.03 5.56 -6.98
N TYR A 42 6.97 5.76 -6.20
CA TYR A 42 6.81 6.96 -5.36
C TYR A 42 7.32 6.79 -3.92
N ASP A 43 7.94 5.64 -3.64
CA ASP A 43 8.50 5.28 -2.33
C ASP A 43 7.47 5.42 -1.19
N LEU A 44 6.24 4.96 -1.48
CA LEU A 44 5.19 4.79 -0.47
C LEU A 44 5.50 3.56 0.37
N ASN A 45 5.74 3.78 1.66
CA ASN A 45 6.21 2.75 2.58
C ASN A 45 5.16 2.29 3.60
N HIS A 46 3.89 2.66 3.36
CA HIS A 46 2.76 2.33 4.21
C HIS A 46 1.60 1.87 3.33
N LEU A 47 1.16 0.63 3.52
CA LEU A 47 0.03 0.01 2.82
C LEU A 47 -1.03 -0.38 3.84
N ASP A 48 -2.30 -0.17 3.49
CA ASP A 48 -3.46 -0.57 4.28
C ASP A 48 -4.17 -1.75 3.59
N THR A 49 -4.38 -2.84 4.31
CA THR A 49 -5.08 -4.03 3.82
C THR A 49 -5.81 -4.72 4.97
N ALA A 50 -6.71 -5.65 4.63
CA ALA A 50 -7.42 -6.45 5.62
C ALA A 50 -7.91 -7.76 4.98
N ALA A 51 -8.11 -8.80 5.80
CA ALA A 51 -8.75 -10.05 5.37
C ALA A 51 -10.14 -9.88 4.74
N SER A 52 -10.84 -8.77 5.01
CA SER A 52 -12.14 -8.46 4.40
C SER A 52 -12.03 -7.83 3.01
N TYR A 53 -10.82 -7.47 2.55
CA TYR A 53 -10.56 -6.81 1.27
C TYR A 53 -10.31 -7.82 0.15
N GLY A 54 -11.05 -8.93 0.12
CA GLY A 54 -10.90 -9.97 -0.89
C GLY A 54 -9.44 -10.45 -0.99
N ASP A 55 -8.92 -10.53 -2.21
CA ASP A 55 -7.56 -11.00 -2.48
C ASP A 55 -6.48 -9.92 -2.28
N SER A 56 -6.79 -8.78 -1.65
CA SER A 56 -5.84 -7.66 -1.45
C SER A 56 -4.54 -8.10 -0.76
N GLU A 57 -4.63 -8.90 0.29
CA GLU A 57 -3.44 -9.42 0.99
C GLU A 57 -2.59 -10.33 0.11
N LEU A 58 -3.24 -11.14 -0.75
CA LEU A 58 -2.55 -12.04 -1.70
C LEU A 58 -1.84 -11.25 -2.79
N HIS A 59 -2.43 -10.14 -3.24
CA HIS A 59 -1.82 -9.27 -4.26
C HIS A 59 -0.65 -8.42 -3.74
N ILE A 60 -0.51 -8.25 -2.42
CA ILE A 60 0.58 -7.47 -1.80
C ILE A 60 1.77 -8.35 -1.42
N ALA A 61 1.56 -9.64 -1.14
CA ALA A 61 2.55 -10.58 -0.59
C ALA A 61 3.58 -11.04 -1.62
#